data_AF-A0A519SAP9-F1
#
_entry.id   AF-A0A519SAP9-F1
#
_cell.length_a   1.000
_cell.length_b   1.000
_cell.length_c   1.000
_cell.angle_alpha   90.00
_cell.angle_beta   90.00
_cell.angle_gamma   90.00
#
_symmetry.space_group_name_H-M   'P 1'
#
loop_
_entity.id
_entity.type
_entity.pdbx_description
1 polymer ?
#
loop_
_entity_poly.entity_id
_entity_poly.type
_entity_poly.pdbx_seq_one_letter_code
_entity_poly.pdbx_strand_id
1 'polypeptide(L)'
;MKTMPVEDASIDWPQNQSPYQTLGKIVIPAQDSFSPARRVFADDVLAFNPFHCLPEHRPLGSINRVRIKAYASSTKYRHAMNAAPKVEPTDINQLPD
;
A
#
# COMPACT_ATOMS: atom_id res chain seq x y z
N MET A 1 -24.00 -5.89 -13.79
CA MET A 1 -22.61 -5.98 -13.27
C MET A 1 -22.11 -7.44 -13.18
N LYS A 2 -22.43 -8.31 -14.15
CA LYS A 2 -21.93 -9.71 -14.12
C LYS A 2 -20.47 -9.83 -14.57
N THR A 3 -20.02 -8.93 -15.45
CA THR A 3 -18.69 -8.94 -16.09
C THR A 3 -17.65 -8.11 -15.36
N MET A 4 -18.07 -7.30 -14.38
CA MET A 4 -17.19 -6.43 -13.58
C MET A 4 -17.58 -6.50 -12.10
N PRO A 5 -17.48 -7.69 -11.47
CA PRO A 5 -17.89 -7.87 -10.09
C PRO A 5 -16.89 -7.21 -9.14
N VAL A 6 -17.34 -6.24 -8.34
CA VAL A 6 -16.51 -5.61 -7.29
C VAL A 6 -16.17 -6.59 -6.16
N GLU A 7 -16.99 -7.62 -5.95
CA GLU A 7 -16.85 -8.60 -4.87
C GLU A 7 -16.03 -9.84 -5.26
N ASP A 8 -15.63 -9.97 -6.52
CA ASP A 8 -14.83 -11.08 -7.02
C ASP A 8 -13.62 -10.56 -7.82
N ALA A 9 -12.47 -10.46 -7.13
CA ALA A 9 -11.23 -9.98 -7.72
C ALA A 9 -10.52 -11.01 -8.61
N SER A 10 -11.07 -12.21 -8.79
CA SER A 10 -10.51 -13.22 -9.71
C SER A 10 -10.93 -13.00 -11.16
N ILE A 11 -11.87 -12.08 -11.40
CA ILE A 11 -12.43 -11.78 -12.71
C ILE A 11 -11.82 -10.48 -13.25
N ASP A 12 -11.07 -10.61 -14.34
CA ASP A 12 -10.58 -9.46 -15.08
C ASP A 12 -11.72 -8.68 -15.74
N TRP A 13 -11.70 -7.35 -15.59
CA TRP A 13 -12.70 -6.48 -16.19
C TRP A 13 -12.37 -6.27 -17.68
N PRO A 14 -13.31 -6.56 -18.61
CA PRO A 14 -13.06 -6.43 -20.04
C PRO A 14 -12.73 -4.99 -20.45
N GLN A 15 -11.59 -4.77 -21.11
CA GLN A 15 -11.14 -3.42 -21.50
C GLN A 15 -12.07 -2.72 -22.49
N ASN A 16 -12.86 -3.46 -23.29
CA ASN A 16 -13.87 -2.87 -24.18
C ASN A 16 -15.05 -2.23 -23.41
N GLN A 17 -15.23 -2.57 -22.14
CA GLN A 17 -16.25 -2.01 -21.24
C GLN A 17 -15.64 -1.13 -20.15
N SER A 18 -14.39 -1.39 -19.77
CA SER A 18 -13.62 -0.62 -18.78
C SER A 18 -12.23 -0.28 -19.34
N PRO A 19 -12.13 0.69 -20.25
CA PRO A 19 -10.84 1.09 -20.81
C PRO A 19 -9.97 1.74 -19.73
N TYR A 20 -8.65 1.56 -19.84
CA TYR A 20 -7.71 2.23 -18.95
C TYR A 20 -7.79 3.74 -19.10
N GLN A 21 -7.78 4.43 -17.95
CA GLN A 21 -7.69 5.89 -17.89
C GLN A 21 -6.32 6.26 -17.33
N THR A 22 -5.53 7.00 -18.10
CA THR A 22 -4.21 7.46 -17.65
C THR A 22 -4.40 8.55 -16.60
N LEU A 23 -3.93 8.28 -15.37
CA LEU A 23 -4.00 9.25 -14.27
C LEU A 23 -2.75 10.14 -14.20
N GLY A 24 -1.59 9.62 -14.61
CA GLY A 24 -0.33 10.36 -14.56
C GLY A 24 0.88 9.45 -14.77
N LYS A 25 2.06 10.05 -14.59
CA LYS A 25 3.35 9.36 -14.68
C LYS A 25 4.13 9.56 -13.38
N ILE A 26 4.47 8.46 -12.73
CA ILE A 26 5.42 8.45 -11.61
C ILE A 26 6.82 8.28 -12.22
N VAL A 27 7.76 9.16 -11.86
CA VAL A 27 9.17 9.09 -12.27
C VAL A 27 10.01 8.90 -11.04
N ILE A 28 10.72 7.78 -10.95
CA ILE A 28 11.63 7.45 -9.85
C ILE A 28 13.06 7.52 -10.41
N PRO A 29 13.87 8.52 -10.03
CA PRO A 29 15.26 8.60 -10.48
C PRO A 29 16.11 7.47 -9.86
N ALA A 30 17.23 7.15 -10.51
CA ALA A 30 18.21 6.23 -9.96
C ALA A 30 18.72 6.74 -8.61
N GLN A 31 18.78 5.83 -7.63
CA GLN A 31 19.22 6.11 -6.27
C GLN A 31 19.77 4.82 -5.65
N ASP A 32 20.64 4.92 -4.65
CA ASP A 32 20.96 3.77 -3.81
C ASP A 32 19.77 3.48 -2.89
N SER A 33 18.88 2.59 -3.31
CA SER A 33 17.67 2.24 -2.57
C SER A 33 17.84 1.04 -1.65
N PHE A 34 19.03 0.43 -1.58
CA PHE A 34 19.22 -0.86 -0.93
C PHE A 34 20.40 -0.90 0.05
N SER A 35 20.84 0.28 0.51
CA SER A 35 21.76 0.41 1.63
C SER A 35 21.27 -0.41 2.84
N PRO A 36 22.15 -0.95 3.68
CA PRO A 36 21.74 -1.68 4.88
C PRO A 36 20.76 -0.90 5.77
N ALA A 37 20.95 0.41 5.92
CA ALA A 37 20.07 1.26 6.71
C ALA A 37 18.67 1.40 6.09
N ARG A 38 18.59 1.61 4.76
CA ARG A 38 17.31 1.68 4.04
C ARG A 38 16.53 0.37 4.08
N ARG A 39 17.21 -0.78 4.04
CA ARG A 39 16.57 -2.08 4.17
C ARG A 39 15.90 -2.25 5.53
N VAL A 40 16.65 -2.00 6.61
CA VAL A 40 16.12 -2.05 7.98
C VAL A 40 14.94 -1.09 8.13
N PHE A 41 15.08 0.13 7.64
CA PHE A 41 14.00 1.12 7.72
C PHE A 41 12.74 0.69 6.94
N ALA A 42 12.91 0.17 5.73
CA ALA A 42 11.78 -0.29 4.92
C ALA A 42 11.04 -1.49 5.54
N ASP A 43 11.78 -2.43 6.13
CA ASP A 43 11.21 -3.64 6.72
C ASP A 43 10.60 -3.38 8.11
N ASP A 44 11.24 -2.56 8.94
CA ASP A 44 10.88 -2.40 10.36
C ASP A 44 10.02 -1.16 10.63
N VAL A 45 10.17 -0.10 9.83
CA VAL A 45 9.50 1.18 10.09
C VAL A 45 8.36 1.42 9.13
N LEU A 46 8.60 1.33 7.82
CA LEU A 46 7.57 1.63 6.82
C LEU A 46 6.37 0.68 6.94
N ALA A 47 5.17 1.22 6.71
CA ALA A 47 3.94 0.46 6.66
C ALA A 47 3.03 1.04 5.57
N PHE A 48 2.54 0.17 4.69
CA PHE A 48 1.56 0.54 3.67
C PHE A 48 0.20 -0.01 4.06
N ASN A 49 -0.84 0.84 4.04
CA ASN A 49 -2.22 0.42 4.30
C ASN A 49 -3.14 0.96 3.20
N PRO A 50 -3.90 0.12 2.49
CA PRO A 50 -4.84 0.55 1.45
C PRO A 50 -5.93 1.51 1.93
N PHE A 51 -6.24 1.48 3.22
CA PHE A 51 -7.23 2.38 3.85
C PHE A 51 -6.61 3.68 4.37
N HIS A 52 -5.29 3.86 4.19
CA HIS A 52 -4.66 5.17 4.29
C HIS A 52 -4.93 5.94 2.98
N CYS A 53 -6.19 6.36 2.81
CA CYS A 53 -6.68 6.98 1.59
C CYS A 53 -7.67 8.10 1.92
N LEU A 54 -8.00 8.91 0.91
CA LEU A 54 -9.12 9.85 0.99
C LEU A 54 -10.46 9.10 1.12
N PRO A 55 -11.48 9.68 1.78
CA PRO A 55 -12.81 9.07 1.86
C PRO A 55 -13.39 8.68 0.50
N GLU A 56 -13.15 9.47 -0.54
CA GLU A 56 -13.59 9.25 -1.93
C GLU A 56 -12.89 8.05 -2.58
N HIS A 57 -11.70 7.69 -2.10
CA HIS A 57 -10.89 6.60 -2.62
C HIS A 57 -11.03 5.32 -1.80
N ARG A 58 -12.05 5.25 -0.94
CA ARG A 58 -12.28 4.09 -0.06
C ARG A 58 -12.27 2.79 -0.86
N PRO A 59 -11.37 1.83 -0.56
CA PRO A 59 -11.32 0.55 -1.23
C PRO A 59 -12.65 -0.23 -1.10
N LEU A 60 -13.12 -0.80 -2.22
CA LEU A 60 -14.34 -1.59 -2.32
C LEU A 60 -14.04 -3.09 -2.43
N GLY A 61 -15.06 -3.93 -2.23
CA GLY A 61 -14.94 -5.40 -2.31
C GLY A 61 -14.56 -6.08 -0.99
N SER A 62 -14.98 -7.32 -0.84
CA SER A 62 -14.79 -8.17 0.36
C SER A 62 -13.32 -8.30 0.76
N ILE A 63 -12.43 -8.56 -0.19
CA ILE A 63 -10.99 -8.69 0.03
C ILE A 63 -10.43 -7.41 0.65
N ASN A 64 -10.77 -6.24 0.10
CA ASN A 64 -10.30 -4.98 0.66
C ASN A 64 -10.86 -4.75 2.06
N ARG A 65 -12.13 -5.03 2.34
CA ARG A 65 -12.68 -4.88 3.71
C ARG A 65 -11.95 -5.75 4.73
N VAL A 66 -11.54 -6.97 4.37
CA VAL A 66 -10.73 -7.84 5.23
C VAL A 66 -9.33 -7.23 5.50
N ARG A 67 -8.75 -6.53 4.52
CA ARG A 67 -7.42 -5.90 4.65
C ARG A 67 -7.36 -4.84 5.76
N ILE A 68 -8.48 -4.21 6.15
CA ILE A 68 -8.51 -3.28 7.29
C ILE A 68 -7.93 -3.93 8.55
N LYS A 69 -8.47 -5.10 8.93
CA LYS A 69 -8.04 -5.82 10.13
C LYS A 69 -6.70 -6.52 9.92
N ALA A 70 -6.47 -7.08 8.73
CA ALA A 70 -5.24 -7.81 8.43
C ALA A 70 -4.01 -6.90 8.53
N TYR A 71 -4.04 -5.71 7.92
CA TYR A 71 -2.91 -4.78 7.98
C TYR A 71 -2.74 -4.18 9.37
N ALA A 72 -3.83 -3.81 10.06
CA ALA A 72 -3.74 -3.31 11.43
C ALA A 72 -3.08 -4.35 12.37
N SER A 73 -3.46 -5.63 12.24
CA SER A 73 -2.88 -6.73 13.02
C SER A 73 -1.40 -6.98 12.68
N SER A 74 -1.09 -7.10 11.39
CA SER A 74 0.28 -7.37 10.90
C SER A 74 1.25 -6.26 11.29
N THR A 75 0.88 -4.99 11.06
CA THR A 75 1.69 -3.83 11.44
C THR A 75 1.90 -3.79 12.95
N LYS A 76 0.85 -3.97 13.76
CA LYS A 76 0.97 -3.98 15.23
C LYS A 76 1.92 -5.09 15.70
N TYR A 77 1.80 -6.29 15.14
CA TYR A 77 2.64 -7.42 15.51
C TYR A 77 4.11 -7.18 15.16
N ARG A 78 4.41 -6.73 13.93
CA ARG A 78 5.77 -6.46 13.46
C ARG A 78 6.47 -5.40 14.31
N HIS A 79 5.81 -4.27 14.57
CA HIS A 79 6.37 -3.22 15.42
C HIS A 79 6.63 -3.69 16.86
N ALA A 80 5.75 -4.52 17.42
CA ALA A 80 5.94 -5.08 18.75
C ALA A 80 7.13 -6.05 18.81
N MET A 81 7.26 -6.95 17.82
CA MET A 81 8.36 -7.92 17.76
C MET A 81 9.72 -7.27 17.50
N ASN A 82 9.75 -6.23 16.67
CA ASN A 82 10.99 -5.55 16.28
C ASN A 82 11.36 -4.41 17.24
N ALA A 83 10.59 -4.19 18.31
CA ALA A 83 10.73 -3.07 19.24
C ALA A 83 10.83 -1.70 18.53
N ALA A 84 10.18 -1.57 17.38
CA ALA A 84 10.24 -0.39 16.52
C ALA A 84 8.91 0.36 16.60
N PRO A 85 8.88 1.64 17.01
CA PRO A 85 7.65 2.41 17.04
C PRO A 85 7.09 2.58 15.62
N LYS A 86 5.76 2.60 15.51
CA LYS A 86 5.11 2.98 14.25
C LYS A 86 5.30 4.48 14.03
N VAL A 87 6.03 4.85 12.98
CA VAL A 87 6.24 6.24 12.56
C VAL A 87 5.91 6.35 11.08
N GLU A 88 5.03 7.29 10.72
CA GLU A 88 4.74 7.61 9.33
C GLU A 88 5.70 8.74 8.90
N PRO A 89 6.53 8.53 7.85
CA PRO A 89 7.40 9.58 7.37
C PRO A 89 6.57 10.70 6.72
N THR A 90 6.89 11.94 7.06
CA THR A 90 6.28 13.16 6.52
C THR A 90 7.22 13.93 5.60
N ASP A 91 8.51 13.62 5.62
CA ASP A 91 9.54 14.27 4.82
C ASP A 91 10.61 13.26 4.38
N ILE A 92 11.21 13.48 3.20
CA ILE A 92 12.24 12.58 2.64
C ILE A 92 13.50 12.51 3.50
N ASN A 93 13.83 13.58 4.22
CA ASN A 93 15.01 13.65 5.08
C ASN A 93 14.90 12.76 6.33
N GLN A 94 13.74 12.12 6.56
CA GLN A 94 13.54 11.16 7.63
C GLN A 94 13.94 9.73 7.22
N LEU A 95 14.20 9.49 5.93
CA LEU A 95 14.73 8.22 5.46
C LEU A 95 16.25 8.20 5.68
N PRO A 96 16.81 7.06 6.08
CA PRO A 96 18.26 6.93 6.17
C PRO A 96 18.90 6.99 4.78
N ASP A 97 20.15 7.43 4.74
CA ASP A 97 20.98 7.39 3.53
C ASP A 97 21.24 5.96 3.02
#